data_AF-A0A2S4LDI7-F1
#
_entry.id   AF-A0A2S4LDI7-F1
#
_cell.length_a   1.000
_cell.length_b   1.000
_cell.length_c   1.000
_cell.angle_alpha   90.00
_cell.angle_beta   90.00
_cell.angle_gamma   90.00
#
_symmetry.space_group_name_H-M   'P 1'
#
loop_
_entity.id
_entity.type
_entity.pdbx_description
1 polymer ?
#
loop_
_entity_poly.entity_id
_entity_poly.type
_entity_poly.pdbx_seq_one_letter_code
_entity_poly.pdbx_strand_id
1 'polypeptide(L)' 'MRSTIEQSERKTISVEEAGRQLGLSRNTAYQAAGRGEIPTIRIGRRMLVPLVAFERLLNQSVAMRQEGA' A
#
# COMPACT_ATOMS: atom_id res chain seq x y z
N MET A 1 19.11 21.22 18.65
CA MET A 1 18.16 20.09 18.50
C MET A 1 16.83 20.65 18.03
N ARG A 2 16.39 20.34 16.80
CA ARG A 2 15.03 20.66 16.36
C ARG A 2 14.10 19.62 16.95
N SER A 3 13.08 20.08 17.65
CA SER A 3 12.05 19.30 18.30
C SER A 3 11.41 18.31 17.31
N THR A 4 11.49 17.02 17.63
CA THR A 4 10.79 15.94 16.91
C THR A 4 9.30 16.10 17.16
N ILE A 5 8.62 16.85 16.29
CA ILE A 5 7.17 16.74 16.18
C ILE A 5 6.94 15.34 15.61
N GLU A 6 6.49 14.41 16.46
CA GLU A 6 5.89 13.14 16.08
C GLU A 6 4.71 13.45 15.15
N GLN A 7 4.97 13.52 13.85
CA GLN A 7 3.93 13.58 12.85
C GLN A 7 3.18 12.27 12.96
N SER A 8 1.93 12.32 13.43
CA SER A 8 1.00 11.19 13.41
C SER A 8 1.14 10.44 12.10
N GLU A 9 1.82 9.29 12.13
CA GLU A 9 2.20 8.58 10.92
C GLU A 9 0.93 8.23 10.15
N ARG A 10 0.79 8.74 8.92
CA ARG A 10 -0.36 8.41 8.08
C ARG A 10 -0.39 6.90 7.87
N LYS A 11 -1.36 6.21 8.47
CA LYS A 11 -1.55 4.75 8.32
C LYS A 11 -2.16 4.35 6.96
N THR A 12 -2.30 5.30 6.05
CA THR A 12 -2.80 5.09 4.69
C THR A 12 -2.00 5.90 3.68
N ILE A 13 -1.85 5.35 2.48
CA ILE A 13 -1.30 6.02 1.30
C ILE A 13 -2.37 6.09 0.20
N SER A 14 -2.17 6.92 -0.81
CA SER A 14 -3.02 6.93 -2.01
C SER A 14 -2.75 5.71 -2.90
N VAL A 15 -3.70 5.40 -3.77
CA VAL A 15 -3.54 4.36 -4.80
C VAL A 15 -2.36 4.65 -5.72
N GLU A 16 -2.10 5.91 -6.04
CA GLU A 16 -0.97 6.30 -6.87
C GLU A 16 0.37 6.07 -6.16
N GLU A 17 0.47 6.41 -4.87
CA GLU A 17 1.68 6.14 -4.08
C GLU A 17 1.94 4.64 -3.95
N ALA A 18 0.92 3.83 -3.69
CA ALA A 18 1.03 2.37 -3.68
C ALA A 18 1.49 1.83 -5.06
N GLY A 19 0.90 2.35 -6.13
CA GLY A 19 1.31 2.04 -7.50
C GLY A 19 2.78 2.31 -7.76
N ARG A 20 3.28 3.48 -7.36
CA ARG A 20 4.71 3.82 -7.48
C ARG A 20 5.62 2.84 -6.72
N GLN A 21 5.21 2.41 -5.53
CA GLN A 21 5.97 1.40 -4.75
C GLN A 21 5.98 0.02 -5.44
N LEU A 22 4.92 -0.32 -6.18
CA LEU A 22 4.84 -1.55 -6.99
C LEU A 22 5.49 -1.43 -8.38
N GLY A 23 6.00 -0.25 -8.77
CA GLY A 23 6.51 -0.01 -10.13
C GLY A 23 5.41 0.11 -11.20
N LEU A 24 4.19 0.48 -10.81
CA LEU A 24 3.03 0.63 -11.69
C LEU A 24 2.80 2.09 -12.11
N SER A 25 2.30 2.28 -13.33
CA SER A 25 1.73 3.57 -13.75
C SER A 25 0.51 3.93 -12.89
N ARG A 26 0.17 5.22 -12.82
CA ARG A 26 -1.04 5.68 -12.12
C ARG A 26 -2.29 4.94 -12.60
N ASN A 27 -2.49 4.83 -13.92
CA ASN A 27 -3.65 4.15 -14.48
C ASN A 27 -3.68 2.68 -14.10
N THR A 28 -2.54 1.98 -14.19
CA THR A 28 -2.44 0.57 -13.80
C THR A 28 -2.74 0.37 -12.31
N ALA A 29 -2.28 1.27 -11.45
CA ALA A 29 -2.55 1.22 -10.02
C ALA A 29 -4.05 1.38 -9.70
N TYR A 30 -4.74 2.32 -10.34
CA TYR A 30 -6.19 2.48 -10.17
C TYR A 30 -6.98 1.27 -10.71
N GLN A 31 -6.54 0.67 -11.82
CA GLN A 31 -7.14 -0.57 -12.33
C GLN A 31 -6.94 -1.74 -11.36
N ALA A 32 -5.72 -1.91 -10.83
CA ALA A 32 -5.41 -2.94 -9.84
C ALA A 32 -6.22 -2.74 -8.55
N ALA A 33 -6.37 -1.50 -8.08
CA ALA A 33 -7.25 -1.17 -6.96
C ALA A 33 -8.72 -1.48 -7.26
N GLY A 34 -9.21 -1.18 -8.47
CA GLY A 34 -10.56 -1.53 -8.91
C GLY A 34 -10.81 -3.04 -9.00
N ARG A 35 -9.78 -3.82 -9.32
CA ARG A 35 -9.82 -5.30 -9.33
C ARG A 35 -9.62 -5.92 -7.94
N GLY A 36 -9.28 -5.14 -6.92
CA GLY A 36 -9.00 -5.62 -5.57
C GLY A 36 -7.59 -6.21 -5.38
N GLU A 37 -6.70 -6.07 -6.36
CA GLU A 37 -5.30 -6.50 -6.25
C GLU A 37 -4.50 -5.59 -5.30
N ILE A 38 -4.83 -4.30 -5.26
CA ILE A 38 -4.31 -3.37 -4.26
C ILE A 38 -5.38 -3.23 -3.15
N PRO A 39 -5.04 -3.52 -1.88
CA PRO A 39 -6.00 -3.41 -0.79
C PRO A 39 -6.39 -1.94 -0.59
N THR A 40 -7.68 -1.64 -0.73
CA THR A 40 -8.19 -0.27 -0.60
C THR A 40 -9.39 -0.17 0.33
N ILE A 41 -9.52 0.98 0.98
CA ILE A 41 -10.72 1.43 1.69
C ILE A 41 -11.22 2.72 1.05
N ARG A 42 -12.55 2.90 1.03
CA ARG A 42 -13.16 4.11 0.49
C ARG A 42 -13.73 4.95 1.61
N ILE A 43 -13.26 6.19 1.73
CA ILE A 43 -13.76 7.19 2.67
C ILE A 43 -14.30 8.36 1.85
N GLY A 44 -15.62 8.43 1.71
CA GLY A 44 -16.31 9.37 0.83
C GLY A 44 -15.85 9.23 -0.62
N ARG A 45 -15.23 10.29 -1.15
CA ARG A 45 -14.70 10.33 -2.53
C ARG A 45 -13.26 9.83 -2.64
N ARG A 46 -12.58 9.55 -1.52
CA ARG A 46 -11.17 9.14 -1.50
C ARG A 46 -11.05 7.63 -1.46
N MET A 47 -10.14 7.11 -2.26
CA MET A 47 -9.66 5.73 -2.19
C MET A 47 -8.29 5.74 -1.54
N LEU A 48 -8.15 5.02 -0.43
CA LEU A 48 -6.95 4.97 0.39
C LEU A 48 -6.47 3.52 0.49
N VAL A 49 -5.17 3.33 0.54
CA VAL A 49 -4.50 2.04 0.70
C VAL A 49 -4.00 1.97 2.15
N PRO A 50 -4.55 1.09 3.00
CA PRO A 50 -4.03 0.88 4.35
C PRO A 50 -2.61 0.29 4.29
N LEU A 51 -1.65 0.94 4.94
CA LEU A 51 -0.24 0.51 4.93
C LEU A 51 -0.08 -0.93 5.40
N VAL A 52 -0.73 -1.28 6.53
CA VAL A 52 -0.66 -2.64 7.11
C VAL A 52 -1.15 -3.70 6.14
N ALA A 53 -2.22 -3.44 5.37
CA ALA A 53 -2.74 -4.42 4.42
C ALA A 53 -1.81 -4.54 3.19
N PHE A 54 -1.27 -3.41 2.74
CA PHE A 54 -0.33 -3.36 1.63
C PHE A 54 0.99 -4.08 1.94
N GLU A 55 1.57 -3.85 3.12
CA GLU A 55 2.77 -4.55 3.58
C GLU A 55 2.55 -6.05 3.73
N ARG A 56 1.39 -6.47 4.27
CA ARG A 56 1.02 -7.89 4.35
C ARG A 56 0.99 -8.55 2.97
N LEU A 57 0.41 -7.87 1.97
CA LEU A 57 0.40 -8.37 0.59
C LEU A 57 1.81 -8.59 0.06
N LEU A 58 2.72 -7.64 0.28
CA LEU A 58 4.11 -7.75 -0.16
C LEU A 58 4.84 -8.92 0.54
N ASN A 59 4.63 -9.08 1.85
CA ASN A 59 5.28 -10.11 2.65
C ASN A 59 4.81 -11.53 2.31
N GLN A 60 3.57 -11.72 1.86
CA GLN A 60 3.04 -13.04 1.46
C GLN A 60 3.86 -13.68 0.32
N SER A 61 4.44 -12.87 -0.57
CA SER A 61 5.28 -13.37 -1.67
C SER A 61 6.65 -13.91 -1.23
N VAL A 62 7.14 -13.48 -0.06
CA VAL A 62 8.44 -13.91 0.49
C VAL A 62 8.31 -15.23 1.24
N ALA A 63 7.17 -15.46 1.93
CA ALA A 63 6.93 -16.66 2.72
C ALA A 63 6.95 -17.96 1.88
N MET A 64 6.50 -17.92 0.63
CA MET A 64 6.51 -19.09 -0.28
C MET A 64 7.91 -19.54 -0.70
N ARG A 65 8.96 -18.75 -0.47
CA ARG A 65 10.36 -19.11 -0.79
C ARG A 65 11.13 -19.70 0.39
N GLN A 66 10.55 -19.71 1.60
CA GLN A 66 11.27 -20.05 2.82
C GLN A 66 11.02 -21.50 3.29
N GLU A 67 10.14 -22.26 2.64
CA GLU A 67 9.92 -23.69 2.91
C GLU A 67 10.80 -24.54 1.99
N GLY A 68 12.10 -24.58 2.30
CA GLY A 68 13.08 -25.32 1.51
C GLY A 68 14.50 -25.27 2.08
N ALA A 69 14.63 -25.20 3.40
CA ALA A 69 15.91 -25.33 4.11
C ALA A 69 15.77 -26.34 5.26
#